data_AF-A0A1A9ZHH3-F1
#
_entry.id   AF-A0A1A9ZHH3-F1
#
_cell.length_a   1.000
_cell.length_b   1.000
_cell.length_c   1.000
_cell.angle_alpha   90.00
_cell.angle_beta   90.00
_cell.angle_gamma   90.00
#
_symmetry.space_group_name_H-M   'P 1'
#
loop_
_entity.id
_entity.type
_entity.pdbx_description
1 polymer ?
#
loop_
_entity_poly.entity_id
_entity_poly.type
_entity_poly.pdbx_seq_one_letter_code
_entity_poly.pdbx_strand_id
1 'polypeptide(L)'
;MWCTAALFYAGAAYTFFYAIIGDLNATKQRDSLCWPDNEVPALQKQIIPPNINDLLLSQYIKDGHWYRAKVVKIDQTNVQDFGKTEIVPLCCLAKCTEQLMQSNPACAVRFRLANLIDNTACDETRRRKAIDTIAVIVLNQTASVEVIGRNDEEIIVRFIDGQFADIPDILLSLGVVEET
;
A
#
# COMPACT_ATOMS: atom_id res chain seq x y z
N MET A 1 -1.87 21.31 -2.84
CA MET A 1 -2.32 20.78 -1.53
C MET A 1 -1.27 19.78 -1.07
N TRP A 2 -0.73 19.94 0.14
CA TRP A 2 0.39 19.17 0.67
C TRP A 2 -0.16 18.02 1.52
N CYS A 3 0.35 16.80 1.35
CA CYS A 3 0.00 15.71 2.26
C CYS A 3 1.23 14.93 2.71
N THR A 4 1.13 14.39 3.92
CA THR A 4 2.13 13.50 4.50
C THR A 4 1.72 12.07 4.20
N ALA A 5 2.59 11.28 3.60
CA ALA A 5 2.31 9.92 3.18
C ALA A 5 3.25 8.96 3.93
N ALA A 6 2.70 8.02 4.70
CA ALA A 6 3.49 6.90 5.22
C ALA A 6 3.57 5.83 4.13
N LEU A 7 4.78 5.50 3.69
CA LEU A 7 5.08 4.73 2.49
C LEU A 7 5.23 3.24 2.84
N PHE A 8 4.37 2.38 2.29
CA PHE A 8 4.29 0.96 2.72
C PHE A 8 4.70 -0.04 1.64
N TYR A 9 4.60 0.30 0.36
CA TYR A 9 4.88 -0.65 -0.72
C TYR A 9 5.15 0.04 -2.04
N ALA A 10 6.20 -0.37 -2.75
CA ALA A 10 6.39 -0.06 -4.17
C ALA A 10 5.62 -1.11 -5.00
N GLY A 11 4.68 -0.65 -5.83
CA GLY A 11 3.79 -1.52 -6.61
C GLY A 11 4.52 -2.39 -7.63
N ALA A 12 3.77 -3.21 -8.39
CA ALA A 12 4.30 -3.95 -9.54
C ALA A 12 4.98 -3.06 -10.61
N ALA A 13 4.72 -1.75 -10.55
CA ALA A 13 5.51 -0.73 -11.22
C ALA A 13 6.07 0.22 -10.14
N TYR A 14 7.38 0.41 -10.15
CA TYR A 14 8.16 1.22 -9.18
C TYR A 14 7.90 2.73 -9.31
N THR A 15 7.18 3.16 -10.35
CA THR A 15 6.62 4.51 -10.49
C THR A 15 5.41 4.76 -9.58
N PHE A 16 4.90 3.71 -8.93
CA PHE A 16 3.79 3.79 -8.00
C PHE A 16 4.14 3.22 -6.62
N PHE A 17 3.55 3.82 -5.60
CA PHE A 17 3.65 3.33 -4.24
C PHE A 17 2.31 3.45 -3.52
N TYR A 18 2.11 2.62 -2.51
CA TYR A 18 0.96 2.71 -1.63
C TYR A 18 1.34 3.44 -0.36
N ALA A 19 0.53 4.44 0.00
CA ALA A 19 0.75 5.20 1.19
C ALA A 19 -0.55 5.59 1.89
N ILE A 20 -0.45 5.76 3.22
CA ILE A 20 -1.54 6.33 4.01
C ILE A 20 -1.37 7.84 4.04
N ILE A 21 -2.41 8.56 3.64
CA ILE A 21 -2.49 10.02 3.81
C ILE A 21 -2.63 10.31 5.30
N GLY A 22 -1.58 10.87 5.89
CA GLY A 22 -1.59 11.41 7.23
C GLY A 22 -2.34 12.74 7.29
N ASP A 23 -3.19 12.89 8.29
CA ASP A 23 -3.69 14.20 8.73
C ASP A 23 -2.59 14.91 9.52
N LEU A 24 -2.23 16.12 9.09
CA LEU A 24 -1.23 16.98 9.73
C LEU A 24 -1.67 17.42 11.15
N ASN A 25 -2.97 17.33 11.47
CA ASN A 25 -3.54 17.72 12.76
C ASN A 25 -3.87 16.52 13.67
N ALA A 26 -3.62 15.28 13.24
CA ALA A 26 -3.93 14.10 14.04
C ALA A 26 -2.95 13.96 15.22
N THR A 27 -3.33 14.53 16.36
CA THR A 27 -2.72 14.30 17.69
C THR A 27 -3.05 12.92 18.26
N LYS A 28 -3.97 12.17 17.63
CA LYS A 28 -4.23 10.78 17.99
C LYS A 28 -3.12 9.90 17.45
N GLN A 29 -2.43 9.24 18.37
CA GLN A 29 -1.59 8.08 18.11
C GLN A 29 -2.29 7.19 17.07
N ARG A 30 -1.67 7.01 15.90
CA ARG A 30 -2.23 6.12 14.88
C ARG A 30 -2.35 4.73 15.52
N ASP A 31 -3.57 4.23 15.66
CA ASP A 31 -3.80 2.86 16.12
C ASP A 31 -3.01 1.89 15.23
N SER A 32 -2.51 0.81 15.83
CA SER A 32 -1.66 -0.19 15.18
C SER A 32 -2.20 -0.57 13.79
N LEU A 33 -1.32 -0.48 12.77
CA LEU A 33 -1.66 -0.83 11.38
C LEU A 33 -1.91 -2.33 11.17
N CYS A 34 -1.62 -3.12 12.20
CA CYS A 34 -1.84 -4.54 12.27
C CYS A 34 -2.18 -4.93 13.70
N TRP A 35 -2.80 -6.08 13.87
CA TRP A 35 -3.22 -6.60 15.17
C TRP A 35 -2.60 -7.97 15.41
N PRO A 36 -1.99 -8.24 16.58
CA PRO A 36 -1.57 -9.59 16.93
C PRO A 36 -2.79 -10.52 17.07
N ASP A 37 -2.58 -11.83 16.94
CA ASP A 37 -3.68 -12.81 16.87
C ASP A 37 -4.64 -12.80 18.07
N ASN A 38 -4.11 -12.47 19.26
CA ASN A 38 -4.86 -12.37 20.51
C ASN A 38 -5.76 -11.13 20.59
N GLU A 39 -5.53 -10.12 19.76
CA GLU A 39 -6.37 -8.91 19.68
C GLU A 39 -7.54 -9.06 18.70
N VAL A 40 -7.56 -10.13 17.90
CA VAL A 40 -8.66 -10.45 16.98
C VAL A 40 -9.56 -11.53 17.61
N PRO A 41 -10.79 -11.19 18.06
CA PRO A 41 -11.70 -12.15 18.68
C PRO A 41 -12.03 -13.35 17.80
N ALA A 42 -12.16 -14.53 18.41
CA ALA A 42 -12.52 -15.77 17.69
C ALA A 42 -13.85 -15.67 16.92
N LEU A 43 -14.79 -14.83 17.38
CA LEU A 43 -16.05 -14.57 16.68
C LEU A 43 -15.83 -13.87 15.33
N GLN A 44 -14.81 -13.02 15.20
CA GLN A 44 -14.48 -12.38 13.93
C GLN A 44 -13.88 -13.40 12.94
N LYS A 45 -13.14 -14.40 13.42
CA LYS A 45 -12.49 -15.45 12.62
C LYS A 45 -13.47 -16.49 12.04
N GLN A 46 -14.75 -16.42 12.41
CA GLN A 46 -15.81 -17.27 11.84
C GLN A 46 -16.40 -16.64 10.57
N ILE A 47 -15.58 -16.54 9.52
CA ILE A 47 -15.97 -15.97 8.23
C ILE A 47 -16.57 -17.05 7.30
N ILE A 48 -17.70 -16.69 6.67
CA ILE A 48 -18.28 -17.36 5.50
C ILE A 48 -17.53 -16.83 4.27
N PRO A 49 -17.36 -17.61 3.18
CA PRO A 49 -16.64 -17.13 1.99
C PRO A 49 -17.01 -15.68 1.62
N PRO A 50 -16.03 -14.76 1.56
CA PRO A 50 -16.30 -13.36 1.31
C PRO A 50 -16.62 -13.10 -0.17
N ASN A 51 -17.19 -11.95 -0.48
CA ASN A 51 -17.46 -11.48 -1.84
C ASN A 51 -16.32 -10.60 -2.36
N ILE A 52 -16.22 -10.47 -3.69
CA ILE A 52 -15.29 -9.51 -4.30
C ILE A 52 -15.67 -8.11 -3.81
N ASN A 53 -14.65 -7.34 -3.43
CA ASN A 53 -14.68 -6.02 -2.80
C ASN A 53 -15.03 -5.98 -1.31
N ASP A 54 -15.29 -7.11 -0.65
CA ASP A 54 -15.47 -7.12 0.81
C ASP A 54 -14.21 -6.59 1.51
N LEU A 55 -14.43 -5.76 2.54
CA LEU A 55 -13.40 -5.29 3.45
C LEU A 55 -13.38 -6.17 4.70
N LEU A 56 -12.24 -6.79 4.97
CA LEU A 56 -12.05 -7.77 6.04
C LEU A 56 -10.66 -7.63 6.68
N LEU A 57 -10.34 -8.51 7.62
CA LEU A 57 -9.00 -8.71 8.13
C LEU A 57 -8.41 -10.00 7.55
N SER A 58 -7.13 -9.97 7.19
CA SER A 58 -6.39 -11.17 6.79
C SER A 58 -5.13 -11.32 7.62
N GLN A 59 -4.85 -12.55 8.04
CA GLN A 59 -3.63 -12.87 8.75
C GLN A 59 -2.48 -13.08 7.78
N TYR A 60 -1.37 -12.38 7.99
CA TYR A 60 -0.14 -12.66 7.29
C TYR A 60 0.58 -13.83 7.98
N ILE A 61 0.68 -14.96 7.29
CA ILE A 61 1.18 -16.21 7.88
C ILE A 61 2.62 -16.07 8.43
N LYS A 62 3.43 -15.20 7.81
CA LYS A 62 4.86 -15.06 8.14
C LYS A 62 5.11 -14.40 9.50
N ASP A 63 4.26 -13.47 9.93
CA ASP A 63 4.41 -12.80 11.23
C ASP A 63 3.23 -13.03 12.17
N GLY A 64 2.16 -13.70 11.72
CA GLY A 64 0.97 -14.02 12.51
C GLY A 64 0.09 -12.81 12.83
N HIS A 65 0.38 -11.63 12.28
CA HIS A 65 -0.41 -10.43 12.51
C HIS A 65 -1.57 -10.35 11.51
N TRP A 66 -2.62 -9.65 11.92
CA TRP A 66 -3.81 -9.38 11.15
C TRP A 66 -3.74 -7.99 10.55
N TYR A 67 -4.15 -7.91 9.30
CA TYR A 67 -3.99 -6.79 8.40
C TYR A 67 -5.34 -6.49 7.77
N ARG A 68 -5.63 -5.23 7.42
CA ARG A 68 -6.89 -4.93 6.73
C ARG A 68 -6.84 -5.50 5.33
N ALA A 69 -7.95 -5.64 4.66
CA ALA A 69 -7.91 -6.45 3.45
C ALA A 69 -9.10 -6.14 2.57
N LYS A 70 -8.86 -6.03 1.28
CA LYS A 70 -9.91 -6.02 0.27
C LYS A 70 -9.84 -7.30 -0.56
N VAL A 71 -10.97 -7.97 -0.73
CA VAL A 71 -11.06 -9.11 -1.62
C VAL A 71 -11.05 -8.60 -3.06
N VAL A 72 -10.01 -8.96 -3.82
CA VAL A 72 -9.87 -8.52 -5.22
C VAL A 72 -10.25 -9.60 -6.22
N LYS A 73 -10.13 -10.87 -5.82
CA LYS A 73 -10.50 -12.02 -6.66
C LYS A 73 -10.85 -13.22 -5.78
N ILE A 74 -11.90 -13.93 -6.15
CA ILE A 74 -12.29 -15.20 -5.52
C ILE A 74 -12.00 -16.31 -6.52
N ASP A 75 -10.84 -16.92 -6.36
CA ASP A 75 -10.48 -18.17 -7.02
C ASP A 75 -9.51 -18.84 -6.06
N GLN A 76 -10.08 -19.59 -5.10
CA GLN A 76 -9.40 -20.01 -3.86
C GLN A 76 -8.69 -18.81 -3.17
N THR A 77 -9.48 -17.79 -2.82
CA THR A 77 -9.20 -16.61 -1.93
C THR A 77 -7.89 -15.84 -2.10
N ASN A 78 -7.94 -14.74 -2.88
CA ASN A 78 -6.91 -13.67 -2.93
C ASN A 78 -7.32 -12.46 -2.08
N VAL A 79 -6.43 -12.00 -1.21
CA VAL A 79 -6.59 -10.82 -0.38
C VAL A 79 -5.49 -9.80 -0.69
N GLN A 80 -5.88 -8.54 -0.84
CA GLN A 80 -4.93 -7.42 -1.00
C GLN A 80 -4.91 -6.58 0.28
N ASP A 81 -3.75 -6.49 0.94
CA ASP A 81 -3.43 -5.42 1.87
C ASP A 81 -2.14 -4.71 1.44
N PHE A 82 -2.07 -3.40 1.66
CA PHE A 82 -0.86 -2.59 1.45
C PHE A 82 -0.22 -2.72 0.04
N GLY A 83 -1.01 -3.03 -0.99
CA GLY A 83 -0.50 -3.20 -2.36
C GLY A 83 0.12 -4.57 -2.65
N LYS A 84 0.21 -5.45 -1.66
CA LYS A 84 0.62 -6.85 -1.83
C LYS A 84 -0.61 -7.73 -1.93
N THR A 85 -0.71 -8.50 -3.01
CA THR A 85 -1.77 -9.50 -3.19
C THR A 85 -1.22 -10.86 -2.73
N GLU A 86 -1.89 -11.48 -1.76
CA GLU A 86 -1.57 -12.84 -1.33
C GLU A 86 -2.80 -13.74 -1.40
N ILE A 87 -2.56 -15.00 -1.76
CA ILE A 87 -3.56 -16.06 -1.64
C ILE A 87 -3.51 -16.59 -0.21
N VAL A 88 -4.63 -16.53 0.48
CA VAL A 88 -4.73 -16.95 1.89
C VAL A 88 -5.92 -17.88 2.08
N PRO A 89 -5.83 -18.89 2.96
CA PRO A 89 -6.96 -19.75 3.26
C PRO A 89 -8.05 -18.99 4.04
N LEU A 90 -9.29 -19.49 3.99
CA LEU A 90 -10.42 -18.90 4.73
C LEU A 90 -10.16 -18.78 6.24
N CYS A 91 -9.39 -19.69 6.83
CA CYS A 91 -9.04 -19.64 8.25
C CYS A 91 -8.12 -18.46 8.62
N CYS A 92 -7.48 -17.83 7.64
CA CYS A 92 -6.70 -16.62 7.79
C CYS A 92 -7.52 -15.36 7.49
N LEU A 93 -8.86 -15.45 7.46
CA LEU A 93 -9.76 -14.30 7.28
C LEU A 93 -10.59 -14.06 8.54
N ALA A 94 -10.81 -12.79 8.87
CA ALA A 94 -11.67 -12.37 9.97
C ALA A 94 -12.49 -11.13 9.60
N LYS A 95 -13.68 -10.97 10.19
CA LYS A 95 -14.55 -9.82 9.90
C LYS A 95 -13.91 -8.54 10.39
N CYS A 96 -13.84 -7.53 9.53
CA CYS A 96 -13.51 -6.18 9.94
C CYS A 96 -14.77 -5.55 10.56
N THR A 97 -14.71 -5.12 11.83
CA THR A 97 -15.87 -4.49 12.49
C THR A 97 -16.01 -3.04 12.05
N GLU A 98 -17.24 -2.51 12.05
CA GLU A 98 -17.50 -1.10 11.76
C GLU A 98 -16.70 -0.16 12.67
N GLN A 99 -16.53 -0.54 13.94
CA GLN A 99 -15.71 0.21 14.89
C GLN A 99 -14.24 0.30 14.43
N LEU A 100 -13.68 -0.77 13.88
CA LEU A 100 -12.31 -0.81 13.35
C LEU A 100 -12.17 -0.02 12.05
N MET A 101 -13.21 -0.05 11.21
CA MET A 101 -13.27 0.76 9.98
C MET A 101 -13.37 2.26 10.29
N GLN A 102 -14.14 2.62 11.33
CA GLN A 102 -14.36 4.01 11.74
C GLN A 102 -13.17 4.59 12.50
N SER A 103 -12.49 3.78 13.34
CA SER A 103 -11.34 4.26 14.12
C SER A 103 -10.09 4.46 13.25
N ASN A 104 -9.97 3.76 12.12
CA ASN A 104 -8.82 3.85 11.24
C ASN A 104 -9.26 3.92 9.75
N PRO A 105 -9.68 5.09 9.24
CA PRO A 105 -10.09 5.24 7.83
C PRO A 105 -8.92 5.14 6.83
N ALA A 106 -7.70 4.91 7.31
CA ALA A 106 -6.46 4.94 6.54
C ALA A 106 -6.35 3.77 5.55
N CYS A 107 -7.10 3.75 4.46
CA CYS A 107 -6.82 2.84 3.35
C CYS A 107 -5.51 3.26 2.68
N ALA A 108 -4.65 2.29 2.34
CA ALA A 108 -3.47 2.57 1.55
C ALA A 108 -3.91 3.07 0.17
N VAL A 109 -3.61 4.34 -0.13
CA VAL A 109 -3.94 4.97 -1.41
C VAL A 109 -2.80 4.74 -2.37
N ARG A 110 -3.12 4.46 -3.64
CA ARG A 110 -2.13 4.35 -4.70
C ARG A 110 -1.66 5.74 -5.13
N PHE A 111 -0.36 5.93 -5.14
CA PHE A 111 0.31 7.14 -5.61
C PHE A 111 1.15 6.84 -6.85
N ARG A 112 1.26 7.80 -7.77
CA ARG A 112 2.19 7.77 -8.90
C ARG A 112 3.12 8.98 -8.85
N LEU A 113 4.39 8.79 -9.18
CA LEU A 113 5.29 9.92 -9.45
C LEU A 113 4.92 10.65 -10.74
N ALA A 114 4.81 11.98 -10.64
CA ALA A 114 4.55 12.85 -11.77
C ALA A 114 5.71 12.80 -12.77
N ASN A 115 5.38 12.97 -14.04
CA ASN A 115 6.31 13.11 -15.18
C ASN A 115 7.22 11.90 -15.45
N LEU A 116 6.90 10.71 -14.94
CA LEU A 116 7.64 9.47 -15.21
C LEU A 116 6.73 8.41 -15.83
N ILE A 117 7.19 7.77 -16.91
CA ILE A 117 6.56 6.60 -17.54
C ILE A 117 7.42 5.36 -17.31
N ASP A 118 6.79 4.24 -16.94
CA ASP A 118 7.47 2.95 -16.82
C ASP A 118 7.84 2.38 -18.20
N ASN A 119 9.13 2.12 -18.42
CA ASN A 119 9.70 1.53 -19.64
C ASN A 119 10.19 0.08 -19.43
N THR A 120 9.70 -0.61 -18.40
CA THR A 120 10.13 -1.97 -18.07
C THR A 120 9.16 -3.04 -18.54
N ALA A 121 8.12 -2.71 -19.32
CA ALA A 121 7.01 -3.59 -19.70
C ALA A 121 7.44 -5.03 -20.07
N CYS A 122 8.55 -5.19 -20.81
CA CYS A 122 9.07 -6.48 -21.25
C CYS A 122 10.29 -7.02 -20.49
N ASP A 123 10.76 -6.36 -19.42
CA ASP A 123 11.96 -6.73 -18.66
C ASP A 123 11.67 -6.84 -17.16
N GLU A 124 11.29 -8.06 -16.74
CA GLU A 124 10.98 -8.37 -15.33
C GLU A 124 12.20 -8.23 -14.42
N THR A 125 13.40 -8.52 -14.90
CA THR A 125 14.62 -8.42 -14.08
C THR A 125 14.90 -6.96 -13.74
N ARG A 126 14.81 -6.09 -14.74
CA ARG A 126 14.98 -4.66 -14.59
C ARG A 126 13.90 -4.05 -13.71
N ARG A 127 12.64 -4.44 -13.92
CA ARG A 127 11.51 -4.05 -13.07
C ARG A 127 11.75 -4.43 -11.60
N ARG A 128 12.16 -5.67 -11.33
CA ARG A 128 12.43 -6.15 -9.97
C ARG A 128 13.51 -5.33 -9.30
N LYS A 129 14.62 -5.08 -10.00
CA LYS A 129 15.73 -4.28 -9.49
C LYS A 129 15.30 -2.86 -9.13
N ALA A 130 14.45 -2.22 -9.94
CA ALA A 130 13.93 -0.90 -9.65
C ALA A 130 13.00 -0.90 -8.41
N ILE A 131 12.10 -1.89 -8.31
CA ILE A 131 11.25 -2.08 -7.14
C ILE A 131 12.10 -2.23 -5.87
N ASP A 132 13.09 -3.13 -5.88
CA ASP A 132 13.95 -3.38 -4.72
C ASP A 132 14.74 -2.13 -4.33
N THR A 133 15.24 -1.38 -5.32
CA THR A 133 16.00 -0.14 -5.09
C THR A 133 15.14 0.92 -4.41
N ILE A 134 13.95 1.19 -4.96
CA ILE A 134 13.05 2.21 -4.40
C ILE A 134 12.50 1.76 -3.05
N ALA A 135 12.17 0.48 -2.90
CA ALA A 135 11.67 -0.09 -1.65
C ALA A 135 12.64 0.20 -0.48
N VAL A 136 13.94 0.07 -0.67
CA VAL A 136 14.94 0.41 0.37
C VAL A 136 14.88 1.88 0.79
N ILE A 137 14.54 2.78 -0.13
CA ILE A 137 14.48 4.23 0.11
C ILE A 137 13.16 4.63 0.77
N VAL A 138 12.03 4.07 0.29
CA VAL A 138 10.69 4.57 0.65
C VAL A 138 10.00 3.77 1.74
N LEU A 139 10.32 2.48 1.93
CA LEU A 139 9.57 1.64 2.87
C LEU A 139 9.69 2.14 4.32
N ASN A 140 8.54 2.18 5.01
CA ASN A 140 8.40 2.64 6.39
C ASN A 140 8.87 4.09 6.62
N GLN A 141 8.95 4.88 5.56
CA GLN A 141 9.27 6.30 5.65
C GLN A 141 8.01 7.15 5.61
N THR A 142 8.15 8.38 6.08
CA THR A 142 7.14 9.43 5.97
C THR A 142 7.63 10.47 4.98
N ALA A 143 6.78 10.86 4.02
CA ALA A 143 7.13 11.81 2.97
C ALA A 143 6.07 12.92 2.82
N SER A 144 6.51 14.16 2.66
CA SER A 144 5.71 15.28 2.19
C SER A 144 5.69 15.29 0.66
N VAL A 145 4.48 15.29 0.10
CA VAL A 145 4.27 15.28 -1.34
C VAL A 145 3.37 16.42 -1.81
N GLU A 146 3.67 16.93 -3.00
CA GLU A 146 2.84 17.87 -3.73
C GLU A 146 1.89 17.08 -4.61
N VAL A 147 0.58 17.30 -4.45
CA VAL A 147 -0.42 16.68 -5.33
C VAL A 147 -0.49 17.45 -6.64
N ILE A 148 -0.08 16.77 -7.72
CA ILE A 148 -0.11 17.27 -9.11
C ILE A 148 -1.45 16.95 -9.77
N GLY A 149 -2.05 15.80 -9.45
CA GLY A 149 -3.33 15.38 -10.01
C GLY A 149 -3.98 14.25 -9.21
N ARG A 150 -5.25 13.97 -9.51
CA ARG A 150 -6.03 12.87 -8.91
C ARG A 150 -6.95 12.27 -9.96
N ASN A 151 -7.10 10.95 -9.94
CA ASN A 151 -8.16 10.22 -10.63
C ASN A 151 -8.76 9.17 -9.67
N ASP A 152 -9.70 8.36 -10.16
CA ASP A 152 -10.41 7.38 -9.33
C ASP A 152 -9.51 6.23 -8.83
N GLU A 153 -8.36 6.00 -9.47
CA GLU A 153 -7.45 4.89 -9.18
C GLU A 153 -6.21 5.32 -8.38
N GLU A 154 -5.74 6.56 -8.55
CA GLU A 154 -4.46 7.03 -8.03
C GLU A 154 -4.34 8.55 -7.83
N ILE A 155 -3.39 8.93 -6.98
CA ILE A 155 -2.96 10.31 -6.76
C ILE A 155 -1.60 10.52 -7.41
N ILE A 156 -1.50 11.52 -8.28
CA ILE A 156 -0.26 11.87 -8.98
C ILE A 156 0.48 12.91 -8.14
N VAL A 157 1.72 12.63 -7.79
CA VAL A 157 2.48 13.44 -6.83
C VAL A 157 3.92 13.69 -7.23
N ARG A 158 4.51 14.69 -6.60
CA ARG A 158 5.95 14.94 -6.58
C ARG A 158 6.44 14.98 -5.14
N PHE A 159 7.61 14.40 -4.86
CA PHE A 159 8.24 14.55 -3.56
C PHE A 159 8.74 15.99 -3.37
N ILE A 160 8.54 16.52 -2.16
CA ILE A 160 9.07 17.84 -1.79
C ILE A 160 10.19 17.69 -0.76
N ASP A 161 10.14 16.65 0.06
CA ASP A 161 11.20 16.40 1.01
C ASP A 161 12.50 16.10 0.27
N GLY A 162 13.54 16.86 0.60
CA GLY A 162 14.86 16.71 -0.02
C GLY A 162 15.43 15.29 0.06
N GLN A 163 15.03 14.51 1.07
CA GLN A 163 15.46 13.11 1.21
C GLN A 163 14.99 12.19 0.07
N PHE A 164 13.93 12.58 -0.65
CA PHE A 164 13.35 11.81 -1.76
C PHE A 164 13.49 12.51 -3.11
N ALA A 165 14.15 13.67 -3.15
CA ALA A 165 14.28 14.49 -4.35
C ALA A 165 15.02 13.75 -5.48
N ASP A 166 15.97 12.88 -5.13
CA ASP A 166 16.79 12.14 -6.09
C ASP A 166 16.10 10.89 -6.66
N ILE A 167 14.92 10.49 -6.15
CA ILE A 167 14.23 9.27 -6.61
C ILE A 167 13.96 9.28 -8.13
N PRO A 168 13.42 10.35 -8.73
CA PRO A 168 13.25 10.43 -10.18
C PRO A 168 14.57 10.21 -10.94
N ASP A 169 15.65 10.87 -10.52
CA ASP A 169 16.96 10.76 -11.16
C ASP A 169 17.56 9.35 -11.02
N ILE A 170 17.39 8.71 -9.86
CA ILE A 170 17.78 7.31 -9.64
C ILE A 170 17.05 6.41 -10.64
N LEU A 171 15.73 6.58 -10.78
CA LEU A 171 14.93 5.79 -11.72
C LEU A 171 15.34 6.02 -13.19
N LEU A 172 15.60 7.27 -13.58
CA LEU A 172 16.11 7.62 -14.91
C LEU A 172 17.51 7.03 -15.16
N SER A 173 18.40 7.05 -14.17
CA SER A 173 19.76 6.49 -14.28
C SER A 173 19.79 4.96 -14.40
N LEU A 174 18.81 4.29 -13.78
CA LEU A 174 18.56 2.86 -13.98
C LEU A 174 17.92 2.59 -15.36
N GLY A 175 17.49 3.66 -16.04
CA GLY A 175 16.77 3.70 -17.32
C GLY A 175 15.42 2.99 -17.28
N VAL A 176 14.89 2.75 -16.09
CA VAL A 176 13.64 2.02 -15.94
C VAL A 176 12.47 2.89 -16.36
N VAL A 177 12.57 4.22 -16.20
CA VAL A 177 11.59 5.21 -16.65
C VAL A 177 12.10 6.09 -17.78
N GLU A 178 11.15 6.79 -18.41
CA GLU A 178 11.35 7.94 -19.27
C GLU A 178 10.55 9.15 -18.75
N GLU A 179 11.02 10.36 -19.06
CA GLU A 179 10.27 11.59 -18.77
C GLU A 179 9.15 11.82 -19.81
N THR A 180 8.06 12.44 -19.37
CA THR A 180 6.94 12.87 -20.24
C THR A 180 6.98 14.34 -20.58
#